data_AF-A0A438EXW7-F1
#
_entry.id   AF-A0A438EXW7-F1
#
_cell.length_a   1.000
_cell.length_b   1.000
_cell.length_c   1.000
_cell.angle_alpha   90.00
_cell.angle_beta   90.00
_cell.angle_gamma   90.00
#
_symmetry.space_group_name_H-M   'P 1'
#
loop_
_entity.id
_entity.type
_entity.pdbx_description
1 polymer ?
#
loop_
_entity_poly.entity_id
_entity_poly.type
_entity_poly.pdbx_seq_one_letter_code
_entity_poly.pdbx_strand_id
1 'polypeptide(L)'
;MPFGLKNAGATYQRLMTKIFKPLIGHSVEVYIDDIVVKSKTREQHILHLQEVFHLLRKYGMKLNPSKCAFGVSAGKFLGFMVSQRGIEVSPDQVKAVMETPPPRNKKELQRLTGKLVALGRFIARFTDELRPFFLAIRKAGAHGWTDSCQNALERLSIVLCNHPS
;
A
#
# COMPACT_ATOMS: atom_id res chain seq x y z
N MET A 1 0.95 -8.30 24.13
CA MET A 1 0.17 -7.04 24.05
C MET A 1 -1.20 -7.39 23.48
N PRO A 2 -2.31 -7.03 24.14
CA PRO A 2 -3.65 -7.37 23.65
C PRO A 2 -4.04 -6.54 22.41
N PHE A 3 -4.87 -7.13 21.55
CA PHE A 3 -5.44 -6.44 20.39
C PHE A 3 -6.40 -5.32 20.83
N GLY A 4 -6.58 -4.29 19.99
CA GLY A 4 -7.54 -3.20 20.21
C GLY A 4 -7.00 -2.00 20.99
N LEU A 5 -5.76 -2.05 21.51
CA LEU A 5 -5.12 -0.88 22.11
C LEU A 5 -4.74 0.14 21.03
N LYS A 6 -5.19 1.40 21.20
CA LYS A 6 -4.94 2.51 20.25
C LYS A 6 -3.46 2.70 19.89
N ASN A 7 -2.56 2.46 20.84
CA ASN A 7 -1.11 2.68 20.68
C ASN A 7 -0.32 1.41 20.35
N ALA A 8 -0.97 0.24 20.22
CA ALA A 8 -0.27 -1.02 20.01
C ALA A 8 0.63 -1.00 18.77
N GLY A 9 0.11 -0.50 17.64
CA GLY A 9 0.87 -0.39 16.40
C GLY A 9 2.09 0.52 16.53
N ALA A 10 1.97 1.66 17.22
CA ALA A 10 3.09 2.57 17.44
C ALA A 10 4.16 1.96 18.35
N THR A 11 3.77 1.24 19.40
CA THR A 11 4.70 0.53 20.27
C THR A 11 5.42 -0.59 19.52
N TYR A 12 4.70 -1.36 18.71
CA TYR A 12 5.28 -2.43 17.91
C TYR A 12 6.23 -1.90 16.84
N GLN A 13 5.85 -0.83 16.14
CA GLN A 13 6.74 -0.13 15.21
C GLN A 13 8.04 0.32 15.90
N ARG A 14 7.96 0.91 17.10
CA ARG A 14 9.16 1.31 17.87
C ARG A 14 10.06 0.13 18.21
N LEU A 15 9.47 -1.00 18.60
CA LEU A 15 10.22 -2.24 18.85
C LEU A 15 10.94 -2.69 17.58
N MET A 16 10.23 -2.79 16.46
CA MET A 16 10.79 -3.29 15.21
C MET A 16 11.87 -2.34 14.67
N THR A 17 11.65 -1.03 14.74
CA THR A 17 12.68 -0.03 14.40
C THR A 17 13.91 -0.15 15.30
N LYS A 18 13.77 -0.51 16.58
CA LYS A 18 14.91 -0.73 17.48
C LYS A 18 15.67 -2.01 17.14
N ILE A 19 14.97 -3.11 16.84
CA ILE A 19 15.57 -4.41 16.50
C ILE A 19 16.33 -4.33 15.18
N PHE A 20 15.71 -3.76 14.15
CA PHE A 20 16.26 -3.72 12.79
C PHE A 20 17.01 -2.43 12.45
N LYS A 21 17.23 -1.54 13.43
CA LYS A 21 17.96 -0.28 13.25
C LYS A 21 19.21 -0.38 12.36
N PRO A 22 20.12 -1.38 12.52
CA PRO A 22 21.31 -1.46 11.68
C PRO A 22 21.03 -1.82 10.21
N LEU A 23 19.86 -2.39 9.90
CA LEU A 23 19.50 -2.90 8.57
C LEU A 23 18.50 -2.01 7.82
N ILE A 24 17.75 -1.18 8.57
CA ILE A 24 16.69 -0.31 8.02
C ILE A 24 17.29 0.68 7.02
N GLY A 25 16.65 0.80 5.85
CA GLY A 25 17.07 1.69 4.76
C GLY A 25 18.20 1.13 3.89
N HIS A 26 18.87 0.07 4.33
CA HIS A 26 19.91 -0.63 3.58
C HIS A 26 19.35 -1.90 2.92
N SER A 27 19.13 -2.93 3.73
CA SER A 27 18.67 -4.26 3.29
C SER A 27 17.27 -4.59 3.79
N VAL A 28 16.74 -3.82 4.75
CA VAL A 28 15.44 -4.08 5.38
C VAL A 28 14.55 -2.83 5.34
N GLU A 29 13.27 -3.04 5.10
CA GLU A 29 12.20 -2.08 5.38
C GLU A 29 11.19 -2.72 6.32
N VAL A 30 10.63 -1.94 7.25
CA VAL A 30 9.72 -2.46 8.27
C VAL A 30 8.53 -1.55 8.43
N TYR A 31 7.34 -2.14 8.44
CA TYR A 31 6.10 -1.46 8.79
C TYR A 31 5.24 -2.32 9.71
N ILE A 32 5.14 -1.91 10.97
CA ILE A 32 4.46 -2.62 12.06
C ILE A 32 4.88 -4.10 12.05
N ASP A 33 4.02 -5.02 11.60
CA ASP A 33 4.26 -6.45 11.60
C ASP A 33 4.94 -6.96 10.32
N ASP A 34 4.97 -6.16 9.26
CA ASP A 34 5.49 -6.55 7.95
C ASP A 34 6.97 -6.14 7.79
N ILE A 35 7.81 -7.10 7.39
CA ILE A 35 9.24 -6.92 7.11
C ILE A 35 9.51 -7.24 5.65
N VAL A 36 10.20 -6.35 4.94
CA VAL A 36 10.73 -6.60 3.59
C VAL A 36 12.24 -6.65 3.67
N VAL A 37 12.82 -7.72 3.13
CA VAL A 37 14.26 -7.85 2.94
C VAL A 37 14.55 -7.71 1.45
N LYS A 38 15.41 -6.76 1.08
CA LYS A 38 15.77 -6.44 -0.31
C LYS A 38 17.27 -6.53 -0.51
N SER A 39 17.71 -6.96 -1.68
CA SER A 39 19.13 -7.16 -2.00
C SER A 39 19.35 -7.07 -3.50
N LYS A 40 20.56 -6.71 -3.94
CA LYS A 40 20.86 -6.58 -5.38
C LYS A 40 21.15 -7.92 -6.04
N THR A 41 21.78 -8.85 -5.31
CA THR A 41 22.09 -10.20 -5.79
C THR A 41 21.56 -11.26 -4.85
N ARG A 42 21.46 -12.49 -5.34
CA ARG A 42 20.96 -13.65 -4.57
C ARG A 42 21.90 -14.01 -3.43
N GLU A 43 23.20 -13.91 -3.64
CA GLU A 43 24.24 -14.22 -2.66
C GLU A 43 24.15 -13.26 -1.47
N GLN A 44 24.03 -11.95 -1.76
CA GLN A 44 23.78 -10.93 -0.75
C GLN A 44 22.45 -11.16 -0.03
N HIS A 45 21.42 -11.61 -0.76
CA HIS A 45 20.11 -11.86 -0.17
C HIS A 45 20.14 -12.96 0.90
N ILE A 46 20.91 -14.03 0.66
CA ILE A 46 21.10 -15.10 1.65
C ILE A 46 21.75 -14.53 2.92
N LEU A 47 22.76 -13.68 2.79
CA LEU A 47 23.44 -13.06 3.93
C LEU A 47 22.51 -12.12 4.72
N HIS A 48 21.76 -11.25 4.03
CA HIS A 48 20.79 -10.38 4.70
C HIS A 48 19.68 -11.15 5.40
N LEU A 49 19.18 -12.24 4.80
CA LEU A 49 18.21 -13.12 5.45
C LEU A 49 18.79 -13.77 6.72
N GLN A 50 20.06 -14.19 6.70
CA GLN A 50 20.73 -14.72 7.89
C GLN A 50 20.79 -13.70 9.02
N GLU A 51 21.14 -12.44 8.73
CA GLU A 51 21.16 -11.35 9.71
C GLU A 51 19.76 -11.07 10.29
N VAL A 52 18.75 -10.99 9.42
CA VAL A 52 17.36 -10.77 9.82
C VAL A 52 16.87 -11.91 10.72
N PHE A 53 17.10 -13.17 10.33
CA PHE A 53 16.71 -14.32 11.15
C PHE A 53 17.49 -14.40 12.46
N HIS A 54 18.76 -13.98 12.47
CA HIS A 54 19.54 -13.88 13.69
C HIS A 54 18.90 -12.87 14.66
N LEU A 55 18.57 -11.67 14.18
CA LEU A 55 17.90 -10.65 15.00
C LEU A 55 16.53 -11.12 15.50
N LEU A 56 15.71 -11.73 14.64
CA LEU A 56 14.42 -12.28 15.04
C LEU A 56 14.55 -13.31 16.17
N ARG A 57 15.49 -14.27 16.04
CA ARG A 57 15.76 -15.25 17.09
C ARG A 57 16.27 -14.61 18.37
N LYS A 58 17.21 -13.66 18.26
CA LYS A 58 17.81 -12.95 19.40
C LYS A 58 16.76 -12.25 20.26
N TYR A 59 15.73 -11.67 19.63
CA TYR A 59 14.65 -10.95 20.32
C TYR A 59 13.39 -11.78 20.52
N GLY A 60 13.41 -13.09 20.23
CA GLY A 60 12.27 -13.99 20.45
C GLY A 60 11.07 -13.74 19.53
N MET A 61 11.29 -13.09 18.39
CA MET A 61 10.24 -12.76 17.42
C MET A 61 9.96 -13.97 16.51
N LYS A 62 8.68 -14.22 16.23
CA LYS A 62 8.24 -15.34 15.41
C LYS A 62 7.60 -14.84 14.11
N LEU A 63 7.97 -15.48 13.01
CA LEU A 63 7.31 -15.30 11.72
C LEU A 63 6.15 -16.29 11.58
N ASN A 64 5.14 -15.93 10.80
CA ASN A 64 4.11 -16.87 10.37
C ASN A 64 4.50 -17.44 8.98
N PRO A 65 4.97 -18.69 8.88
CA PRO A 65 5.47 -19.24 7.62
C PRO A 65 4.45 -19.19 6.48
N SER A 66 3.15 -19.37 6.78
CA SER A 66 2.07 -19.32 5.78
C SER A 66 1.86 -17.94 5.15
N LYS A 67 2.36 -16.89 5.79
CA LYS A 67 2.27 -15.50 5.32
C LYS A 67 3.61 -14.96 4.79
N CYS A 68 4.68 -15.76 4.86
CA CYS A 68 6.00 -15.35 4.37
C CYS A 68 6.19 -15.78 2.92
N ALA A 69 6.74 -14.87 2.11
CA ALA A 69 7.24 -15.17 0.77
C ALA A 69 8.75 -14.92 0.76
N PHE A 70 9.52 -15.85 0.18
CA PHE A 70 10.98 -15.78 0.13
C PHE A 70 11.49 -15.96 -1.30
N GLY A 71 12.58 -15.26 -1.65
CA GLY A 71 13.25 -15.43 -2.93
C GLY A 71 12.43 -15.02 -4.16
N VAL A 72 11.42 -14.16 -3.97
CA VAL A 72 10.56 -13.65 -5.05
C VAL A 72 11.20 -12.43 -5.72
N SER A 73 11.03 -12.30 -7.04
CA SER A 73 11.47 -11.12 -7.80
C SER A 73 10.49 -9.94 -7.70
N ALA A 74 9.23 -10.23 -7.40
CA ALA A 74 8.19 -9.27 -7.10
C ALA A 74 7.24 -9.83 -6.05
N GLY A 75 6.68 -8.97 -5.20
CA GLY A 75 5.78 -9.40 -4.13
C GLY A 75 4.84 -8.29 -3.66
N LYS A 76 3.73 -8.70 -3.03
CA LYS A 76 2.75 -7.77 -2.46
C LYS A 76 3.21 -7.31 -1.08
N PHE A 77 3.28 -5.99 -0.87
CA PHE A 77 3.63 -5.37 0.42
C PHE A 77 2.74 -4.14 0.66
N LEU A 78 2.07 -4.08 1.82
CA LEU A 78 1.14 -3.01 2.20
C LEU A 78 0.08 -2.68 1.11
N GLY A 79 -0.36 -3.70 0.37
CA GLY A 79 -1.34 -3.55 -0.70
C GLY A 79 -0.77 -3.14 -2.06
N PHE A 80 0.53 -2.88 -2.17
CA PHE A 80 1.21 -2.55 -3.43
C PHE A 80 2.07 -3.70 -3.93
N MET A 81 2.38 -3.69 -5.22
CA MET A 81 3.38 -4.60 -5.79
C MET A 81 4.75 -3.94 -5.67
N VAL A 82 5.73 -4.69 -5.19
CA VAL A 82 7.12 -4.24 -5.08
C VAL A 82 7.96 -5.17 -5.96
N SER A 83 8.66 -4.59 -6.91
CA SER A 83 9.50 -5.29 -7.89
C SER A 83 10.85 -4.57 -8.02
N GLN A 84 11.74 -5.11 -8.86
CA GLN A 84 12.99 -4.44 -9.20
C GLN A 84 12.76 -3.11 -9.97
N ARG A 85 11.60 -2.95 -10.63
CA ARG A 85 11.22 -1.74 -11.38
C ARG A 85 10.72 -0.61 -10.47
N GLY A 86 10.26 -0.97 -9.27
CA GLY A 86 9.83 -0.02 -8.26
C GLY A 86 8.60 -0.52 -7.51
N ILE A 87 7.79 0.45 -7.07
CA ILE A 87 6.50 0.17 -6.42
C ILE A 87 5.42 0.42 -7.46
N GLU A 88 4.53 -0.54 -7.62
CA GLU A 88 3.44 -0.55 -8.59
C GLU A 88 2.09 -0.75 -7.88
N VAL A 89 1.00 -0.39 -8.55
CA VAL A 89 -0.35 -0.67 -8.07
C VAL A 89 -0.62 -2.17 -8.13
N SER A 90 -1.24 -2.73 -7.10
CA SER A 90 -1.62 -4.16 -7.18
C SER A 90 -2.87 -4.35 -8.05
N PRO A 91 -2.96 -5.47 -8.79
CA PRO A 91 -4.17 -5.79 -9.58
C PRO A 91 -5.45 -5.77 -8.74
N ASP A 92 -5.37 -6.17 -7.47
CA ASP A 92 -6.51 -6.12 -6.52
C ASP A 92 -7.00 -4.69 -6.27
N GLN A 93 -6.09 -3.73 -6.15
CA GLN A 93 -6.45 -2.32 -5.96
C GLN A 93 -7.09 -1.73 -7.21
N VAL A 94 -6.55 -2.05 -8.40
CA VAL A 94 -7.14 -1.64 -9.68
C VAL A 94 -8.56 -2.23 -9.81
N LYS A 95 -8.70 -3.54 -9.61
CA LYS A 95 -9.98 -4.24 -9.65
C LYS A 95 -10.99 -3.65 -8.67
N ALA A 96 -10.56 -3.35 -7.44
CA ALA A 96 -11.42 -2.73 -6.42
C ALA A 96 -11.90 -1.32 -6.78
N VAL A 97 -11.17 -0.58 -7.63
CA VAL A 97 -11.61 0.72 -8.18
C VAL A 97 -12.58 0.49 -9.34
N MET A 98 -12.24 -0.40 -10.28
CA MET A 98 -13.07 -0.76 -11.44
C MET A 98 -14.47 -1.26 -11.05
N GLU A 99 -14.53 -2.10 -10.03
CA GLU A 99 -15.78 -2.73 -9.57
C GLU A 99 -16.55 -1.85 -8.57
N THR A 100 -16.06 -0.64 -8.24
CA THR A 100 -16.80 0.24 -7.34
C THR A 100 -18.02 0.82 -8.08
N PRO A 101 -19.25 0.53 -7.62
CA PRO A 101 -20.44 1.10 -8.24
C PRO A 101 -20.50 2.61 -8.01
N PRO A 102 -21.26 3.36 -8.83
CA PRO A 102 -21.50 4.78 -8.62
C PRO A 102 -21.98 5.07 -7.18
N PRO A 103 -21.30 5.95 -6.44
CA PRO A 103 -21.63 6.23 -5.05
C PRO A 103 -23.00 6.91 -4.96
N ARG A 104 -23.85 6.38 -4.07
CA ARG A 104 -25.24 6.83 -3.88
C ARG A 104 -25.36 7.94 -2.84
N ASN A 105 -24.35 8.12 -2.02
CA ASN A 105 -24.32 9.12 -0.95
C ASN A 105 -22.92 9.68 -0.73
N LYS A 106 -22.84 10.76 0.04
CA LYS A 106 -21.59 11.45 0.36
C LYS A 106 -20.56 10.54 1.04
N LYS A 107 -20.98 9.58 1.87
CA LYS A 107 -20.07 8.67 2.57
C LYS A 107 -19.41 7.70 1.59
N GLU A 108 -20.18 7.14 0.67
CA GLU A 108 -19.67 6.28 -0.40
C GLU A 108 -18.72 7.03 -1.33
N LEU A 109 -19.07 8.27 -1.69
CA LEU A 109 -18.20 9.14 -2.48
C LEU A 109 -16.88 9.41 -1.75
N GLN A 110 -16.93 9.81 -0.48
CA GLN A 110 -15.73 10.02 0.35
C GLN A 110 -14.86 8.76 0.44
N ARG A 111 -15.49 7.59 0.57
CA ARG A 111 -14.79 6.30 0.60
C ARG A 111 -14.09 6.02 -0.72
N LEU A 112 -14.76 6.23 -1.86
CA LEU A 112 -14.16 6.08 -3.19
C LEU A 112 -13.01 7.07 -3.39
N THR A 113 -13.22 8.36 -3.08
CA THR A 113 -12.17 9.38 -3.17
C THR A 113 -10.98 9.03 -2.29
N GLY A 114 -11.21 8.52 -1.07
CA GLY A 114 -10.13 8.04 -0.19
C GLY A 114 -9.30 6.90 -0.81
N LYS A 115 -9.94 5.95 -1.50
CA LYS A 115 -9.23 4.90 -2.27
C LYS A 115 -8.39 5.50 -3.39
N LEU A 116 -8.96 6.44 -4.17
CA LEU A 116 -8.24 7.08 -5.28
C LEU A 116 -7.06 7.93 -4.79
N VAL A 117 -7.20 8.61 -3.65
CA VAL A 117 -6.12 9.37 -3.00
C VAL A 117 -4.96 8.45 -2.60
N ALA A 118 -5.25 7.24 -2.09
CA ALA A 118 -4.21 6.26 -1.78
C ALA A 118 -3.42 5.79 -3.01
N LEU A 119 -4.00 5.88 -4.21
CA LEU A 119 -3.36 5.60 -5.48
C LEU A 119 -2.76 6.84 -6.15
N GLY A 120 -2.85 8.02 -5.51
CA GLY A 120 -2.55 9.30 -6.14
C GLY A 120 -1.14 9.44 -6.71
N ARG A 121 -0.15 8.73 -6.15
CA ARG A 121 1.23 8.70 -6.66
C ARG A 121 1.37 8.10 -8.07
N PHE A 122 0.38 7.33 -8.53
CA PHE A 122 0.35 6.68 -9.84
C PHE A 122 -0.52 7.43 -10.86
N ILE A 123 -1.15 8.52 -10.44
CA ILE A 123 -2.07 9.29 -11.26
C ILE A 123 -1.35 10.57 -11.69
N ALA A 124 -0.97 10.64 -12.96
CA ALA A 124 -0.45 11.87 -13.54
C ALA A 124 -1.50 12.99 -13.42
N ARG A 125 -1.06 14.20 -13.06
CA ARG A 125 -1.96 15.35 -12.83
C ARG A 125 -3.10 15.04 -11.84
N PHE A 126 -2.81 14.25 -10.80
CA PHE A 126 -3.74 13.82 -9.75
C PHE A 126 -4.78 14.88 -9.33
N THR A 127 -4.36 16.11 -9.05
CA THR A 127 -5.26 17.19 -8.60
C THR A 127 -6.32 17.54 -9.64
N ASP A 128 -5.96 17.53 -10.93
CA ASP A 128 -6.90 17.80 -12.02
C ASP A 128 -7.87 16.63 -12.20
N GLU A 129 -7.36 15.39 -12.19
CA GLU A 129 -8.16 14.17 -12.36
C GLU A 129 -9.15 13.96 -11.19
N LEU A 130 -8.75 14.29 -9.96
CA LEU A 130 -9.63 14.14 -8.78
C LEU A 130 -10.50 15.37 -8.50
N ARG A 131 -10.32 16.48 -9.22
CA ARG A 131 -11.09 17.72 -9.04
C ARG A 131 -12.61 17.48 -9.02
N PRO A 132 -13.20 16.68 -9.94
CA PRO A 132 -14.64 16.42 -9.93
C PRO A 132 -15.13 15.83 -8.61
N PHE A 133 -14.38 14.88 -8.04
CA PHE A 133 -14.70 14.23 -6.79
C PHE A 133 -14.64 15.19 -5.59
N PHE A 134 -13.61 16.05 -5.53
CA PHE A 134 -13.51 17.04 -4.45
C PHE A 134 -14.64 18.06 -4.49
N LEU A 135 -15.00 18.53 -5.70
CA LEU A 135 -16.14 19.45 -5.88
C LEU A 135 -17.46 18.79 -5.48
N ALA A 136 -17.64 17.53 -5.87
CA ALA A 136 -18.78 16.70 -5.54
C ALA A 136 -18.94 16.46 -4.02
N ILE A 137 -17.84 16.26 -3.28
CA ILE A 137 -17.87 16.13 -1.81
C ILE A 137 -18.24 17.48 -1.14
N ARG A 138 -17.78 18.60 -1.72
CA ARG A 138 -17.96 19.94 -1.16
C ARG A 138 -19.36 20.50 -1.38
N LYS A 139 -20.02 20.20 -2.50
CA LYS A 139 -21.41 20.62 -2.75
C LYS A 139 -22.35 19.88 -1.79
N ALA A 140 -22.76 20.57 -0.73
CA ALA A 140 -23.75 20.09 0.22
C ALA A 140 -25.15 20.11 -0.44
N GLY A 141 -25.66 18.97 -0.93
CA GLY A 141 -27.05 18.86 -1.35
C GLY A 141 -27.30 17.91 -2.53
N ALA A 142 -28.05 16.85 -2.22
CA ALA A 142 -28.86 15.99 -3.09
C ALA A 142 -28.24 15.18 -4.25
N HIS A 143 -27.26 15.63 -5.02
CA HIS A 143 -26.73 14.83 -6.15
C HIS A 143 -25.21 14.94 -6.28
N GLY A 144 -24.50 14.33 -5.33
CA GLY A 144 -23.04 14.37 -5.22
C GLY A 144 -22.29 13.54 -6.27
N TRP A 145 -22.96 12.78 -7.14
CA TRP A 145 -22.31 12.10 -8.26
C TRP A 145 -22.75 12.77 -9.56
N THR A 146 -21.78 13.15 -10.39
CA THR A 146 -22.04 13.82 -11.68
C THR A 146 -21.43 13.01 -12.82
N ASP A 147 -21.88 13.25 -14.05
CA ASP A 147 -21.28 12.63 -15.25
C ASP A 147 -19.78 12.94 -15.35
N SER A 148 -19.36 14.12 -14.88
CA SER A 148 -17.94 14.46 -14.77
C SER A 148 -17.19 13.56 -13.78
N CYS A 149 -17.82 13.08 -12.71
CA CYS A 149 -17.21 12.12 -11.79
C CYS A 149 -17.11 10.73 -12.42
N GLN A 150 -18.16 10.30 -13.13
CA GLN A 150 -18.17 9.03 -13.86
C GLN A 150 -17.07 8.99 -14.94
N ASN A 151 -17.02 10.02 -15.79
CA ASN A 151 -16.00 10.14 -16.83
C ASN A 151 -14.58 10.19 -16.26
N ALA A 152 -14.38 10.88 -15.12
CA ALA A 152 -13.09 10.91 -14.44
C ALA A 152 -12.71 9.54 -13.86
N LEU A 153 -13.67 8.81 -13.28
CA LEU A 153 -13.44 7.46 -12.77
C LEU A 153 -13.03 6.48 -13.88
N GLU A 154 -13.67 6.56 -15.05
CA GLU A 154 -13.35 5.74 -16.22
C GLU A 154 -11.97 6.06 -16.79
N ARG A 155 -11.59 7.35 -16.85
CA ARG A 155 -10.23 7.75 -17.26
C ARG A 155 -9.17 7.25 -16.28
N LEU A 156 -9.40 7.44 -14.98
CA LEU A 156 -8.50 6.97 -13.93
C LEU A 156 -8.33 5.45 -13.97
N SER A 157 -9.42 4.74 -14.24
CA SER A 157 -9.43 3.30 -14.45
C SER A 157 -8.50 2.88 -15.58
N ILE A 158 -8.59 3.54 -16.74
CA ILE A 158 -7.70 3.28 -17.89
C ILE A 158 -6.25 3.60 -17.53
N VAL A 159 -5.99 4.74 -16.88
CA VAL A 159 -4.63 5.14 -16.48
C VAL A 159 -4.01 4.14 -15.51
N LEU A 160 -4.78 3.65 -14.53
CA LEU A 160 -4.31 2.68 -13.54
C LEU A 160 -4.10 1.29 -14.15
N CYS A 161 -4.88 0.91 -15.16
CA CYS A 161 -4.70 -0.33 -15.92
C CYS A 161 -3.50 -0.27 -16.88
N ASN A 162 -3.25 0.90 -17.49
CA ASN A 162 -2.21 1.10 -18.48
C ASN A 162 -0.90 1.63 -17.88
N HIS A 163 -0.82 1.81 -16.57
CA HIS A 163 0.43 2.17 -15.92
C HIS A 163 1.43 1.06 -16.23
N PRO A 164 2.58 1.38 -16.88
CA PRO A 164 3.49 0.35 -17.32
C PRO A 164 3.96 -0.45 -16.12
N SER A 165 3.64 -1.74 -16.15
CA SER A 165 4.26 -2.80 -15.34
C SER A 165 5.71 -2.94 -15.72
#